data_AF-A0A1H3PPM3-F1
#
_entry.id   AF-A0A1H3PPM3-F1
#
_cell.length_a   1.000
_cell.length_b   1.000
_cell.length_c   1.000
_cell.angle_alpha   90.00
_cell.angle_beta   90.00
_cell.angle_gamma   90.00
#
_symmetry.space_group_name_H-M   'P 1'
#
loop_
_entity.id
_entity.type
_entity.pdbx_description
1 polymer ?
#
loop_
_entity_poly.entity_id
_entity_poly.type
_entity_poly.pdbx_seq_one_letter_code
_entity_poly.pdbx_strand_id
1 'polypeptide(L)'
;MNTNRVEEPKLWYKFGEKKEEDQANKSNGMLGKDAFLKLLITQLRNQDPLSPMEDKEFIAQMAQFSTLEQMQELNKNLQASQTEMLDVLDKLNENQVLGSVQIIKELMNIRKAIEAYTGEPIDKPEEAPGADEVE
;
A
#
# COMPACT_ATOMS: atom_id res chain seq x y z
N MET A 1 -3.20 -28.53 39.60
CA MET A 1 -3.84 -28.56 38.27
C MET A 1 -4.07 -27.12 37.85
N ASN A 2 -3.22 -26.59 36.96
CA ASN A 2 -3.32 -25.22 36.48
C ASN A 2 -4.02 -25.23 35.11
N THR A 3 -5.29 -24.86 35.07
CA THR A 3 -6.05 -24.73 33.83
C THR A 3 -5.73 -23.38 33.21
N ASN A 4 -4.64 -23.29 32.46
CA ASN A 4 -4.41 -22.16 31.56
C ASN A 4 -5.43 -22.24 30.42
N ARG A 5 -6.59 -21.62 30.67
CA ARG A 5 -7.60 -21.33 29.66
C ARG A 5 -7.01 -20.28 28.72
N VAL A 6 -6.62 -20.73 27.53
CA VAL A 6 -6.15 -19.84 26.45
C VAL A 6 -7.33 -18.94 26.06
N GLU A 7 -7.25 -17.66 26.40
CA GLU A 7 -8.22 -16.67 25.95
C GLU A 7 -8.03 -16.43 24.45
N GLU A 8 -9.09 -16.62 23.66
CA GLU A 8 -9.06 -16.37 22.22
C GLU A 8 -8.81 -14.88 21.94
N PRO A 9 -7.91 -14.52 20.99
CA PRO A 9 -7.68 -13.13 20.65
C PRO A 9 -8.94 -12.54 19.97
N LYS A 10 -9.58 -11.57 20.65
CA LYS A 10 -10.67 -10.77 20.06
C LYS A 10 -10.16 -10.03 18.82
N LEU A 11 -10.57 -10.52 17.65
CA LEU A 11 -10.38 -9.84 16.36
C LEU A 11 -11.33 -8.63 16.30
N TRP A 12 -10.80 -7.44 16.54
CA TRP A 12 -11.52 -6.19 16.34
C TRP A 12 -11.41 -5.79 14.87
N TYR A 13 -12.45 -6.06 14.06
CA TYR A 13 -12.59 -5.38 12.77
C TYR A 13 -13.23 -4.01 13.03
N LYS A 14 -12.41 -2.97 13.10
CA LYS A 14 -12.89 -1.59 13.02
C LYS A 14 -13.24 -1.30 11.56
N PHE A 15 -14.53 -1.37 11.22
CA PHE A 15 -15.07 -0.67 10.06
C PHE A 15 -14.90 0.83 10.33
N GLY A 16 -13.75 1.37 9.96
CA GLY A 16 -13.52 2.80 9.93
C GLY A 16 -14.38 3.37 8.82
N GLU A 17 -15.41 4.13 9.20
CA GLU A 17 -16.10 5.08 8.33
C GLU A 17 -15.03 5.93 7.62
N LYS A 18 -14.80 5.67 6.33
CA LYS A 18 -14.03 6.57 5.49
C LYS A 18 -14.84 7.86 5.38
N LYS A 19 -14.40 8.89 6.10
CA LYS A 19 -14.74 10.28 5.77
C LYS A 19 -14.23 10.54 4.36
N GLU A 20 -15.14 10.83 3.44
CA GLU A 20 -14.83 11.44 2.16
C GLU A 20 -14.24 12.82 2.46
N GLU A 21 -12.91 12.94 2.42
CA GLU A 21 -12.24 14.22 2.34
C GLU A 21 -12.31 14.71 0.89
N ASP A 22 -12.98 15.85 0.72
CA ASP A 22 -13.20 16.56 -0.53
C ASP A 22 -11.89 16.73 -1.34
N GLN A 23 -11.75 15.95 -2.41
CA GLN A 23 -10.74 16.19 -3.47
C GLN A 23 -11.12 17.37 -4.38
N ALA A 24 -11.71 18.44 -3.85
CA ALA A 24 -12.15 19.59 -4.65
C ALA A 24 -11.04 20.60 -4.96
N ASN A 25 -9.82 20.44 -4.42
CA ASN A 25 -8.82 21.52 -4.42
C ASN A 25 -7.52 21.24 -5.20
N LYS A 26 -7.45 20.18 -6.01
CA LYS A 26 -6.26 19.89 -6.85
C LYS A 26 -6.40 20.31 -8.33
N SER A 27 -7.55 20.80 -8.77
CA SER A 27 -7.80 21.16 -10.18
C SER A 27 -7.49 22.62 -10.54
N ASN A 28 -7.24 23.50 -9.55
CA ASN A 28 -7.03 24.93 -9.80
C ASN A 28 -5.69 25.28 -10.46
N GLY A 29 -4.64 24.47 -10.30
CA GLY A 29 -3.32 24.73 -10.90
C GLY A 29 -3.28 24.53 -12.43
N MET A 30 -3.94 23.47 -12.92
CA MET A 30 -3.99 23.14 -14.35
C MET A 30 -4.80 24.18 -15.16
N LEU A 31 -5.90 24.68 -14.60
CA LEU A 31 -6.74 25.72 -15.20
C LEU A 31 -6.00 27.07 -15.34
N GLY A 32 -5.05 27.37 -14.46
CA GLY A 32 -4.26 28.61 -14.51
C GLY A 32 -3.29 28.67 -15.71
N LYS A 33 -2.64 27.54 -16.04
CA LYS A 33 -1.68 27.45 -17.16
C LYS A 33 -2.35 27.63 -18.52
N ASP A 34 -3.50 26.99 -18.74
CA ASP A 34 -4.24 27.06 -20.01
C ASP A 34 -4.88 28.45 -20.20
N ALA A 35 -5.41 29.05 -19.13
CA ALA A 35 -5.91 30.42 -19.16
C ALA A 35 -4.78 31.43 -19.45
N PHE A 36 -3.60 31.20 -18.89
CA PHE A 36 -2.41 32.03 -19.12
C PHE A 36 -1.87 31.91 -20.56
N LEU A 37 -1.72 30.70 -21.10
CA LEU A 37 -1.31 30.48 -22.50
C LEU A 37 -2.28 31.13 -23.49
N LYS A 38 -3.58 31.11 -23.17
CA LYS A 38 -4.61 31.75 -23.97
C LYS A 38 -4.51 33.28 -23.93
N LEU A 39 -4.25 33.87 -22.77
CA LEU A 39 -3.97 35.29 -22.63
C LEU A 39 -2.69 35.69 -23.37
N LEU A 40 -1.64 34.87 -23.28
CA LEU A 40 -0.38 35.06 -23.98
C LEU A 40 -0.56 35.11 -25.50
N ILE A 41 -1.26 34.12 -26.07
CA ILE A 41 -1.56 34.07 -27.50
C ILE A 41 -2.42 35.28 -27.91
N THR A 42 -3.33 35.71 -27.05
CA THR A 42 -4.18 36.88 -27.29
C THR A 42 -3.37 38.18 -27.33
N GLN A 43 -2.41 38.35 -26.41
CA GLN A 43 -1.47 39.49 -26.41
C GLN A 43 -0.56 39.47 -27.64
N LEU A 44 0.00 38.31 -28.00
CA LEU A 44 0.82 38.12 -29.21
C LEU A 44 0.07 38.47 -30.51
N ARG A 45 -1.24 38.23 -30.57
CA ARG A 45 -2.08 38.59 -31.73
C ARG A 45 -2.45 40.07 -31.80
N ASN A 46 -2.35 40.81 -30.69
CA ASN A 46 -2.75 42.22 -30.58
C ASN A 46 -1.58 43.21 -30.40
N GLN A 47 -0.33 42.73 -30.41
CA GLN A 47 0.86 43.58 -30.32
C GLN A 47 1.19 44.21 -31.69
N ASP A 48 1.49 45.51 -31.71
CA ASP A 48 2.04 46.22 -32.86
C ASP A 48 3.49 45.73 -33.12
N PRO A 49 3.86 45.33 -34.36
CA PRO A 49 5.15 44.73 -34.68
C PRO A 49 6.39 45.57 -34.33
N LEU A 50 6.25 46.85 -33.98
CA LEU A 50 7.36 47.76 -33.70
C LEU A 50 7.83 47.82 -32.23
N SER A 51 7.25 47.09 -31.28
CA SER A 51 7.72 47.10 -29.86
C SER A 51 7.51 45.77 -29.10
N PRO A 52 8.34 44.74 -29.32
CA PRO A 52 8.05 43.37 -28.87
C PRO A 52 8.62 42.94 -27.49
N MET A 53 8.92 43.84 -26.53
CA MET A 53 9.95 43.54 -25.51
C MET A 53 9.62 43.55 -24.00
N GLU A 54 8.39 43.75 -23.50
CA GLU A 54 8.16 43.69 -22.03
C GLU A 54 7.55 42.37 -21.50
N ASP A 55 6.74 41.65 -22.28
CA ASP A 55 5.99 40.50 -21.75
C ASP A 55 6.83 39.22 -21.60
N LYS A 56 7.96 39.10 -22.32
CA LYS A 56 8.74 37.85 -22.46
C LYS A 56 9.43 37.38 -21.18
N GLU A 57 9.92 38.31 -20.37
CA GLU A 57 10.66 37.96 -19.15
C GLU A 57 9.72 37.41 -18.07
N PHE A 58 8.53 38.01 -17.93
CA PHE A 58 7.48 37.51 -17.05
C PHE A 58 6.98 36.12 -17.48
N ILE A 59 6.82 35.90 -18.79
CA ILE A 59 6.44 34.59 -19.34
C ILE A 59 7.50 33.53 -19.03
N ALA A 60 8.78 33.87 -19.20
CA ALA A 60 9.88 32.95 -18.92
C ALA A 60 9.89 32.55 -17.43
N GLN A 61 9.67 33.50 -16.52
CA GLN A 61 9.56 33.23 -15.09
C GLN A 61 8.34 32.36 -14.76
N MET A 62 7.17 32.64 -15.33
CA MET A 62 5.97 31.83 -15.12
C MET A 62 6.10 30.40 -15.65
N ALA A 63 6.74 30.22 -16.81
CA ALA A 63 7.04 28.89 -17.36
C ALA A 63 8.00 28.12 -16.43
N GLN A 64 8.99 28.81 -15.86
CA GLN A 64 9.91 28.24 -14.88
C GLN A 64 9.17 27.80 -13.62
N PHE A 65 8.29 28.65 -13.07
CA PHE A 65 7.46 28.30 -11.91
C PHE A 65 6.52 27.12 -12.20
N SER A 66 5.85 27.11 -13.36
CA SER A 66 4.97 26.01 -13.77
C SER A 66 5.72 24.68 -13.89
N THR A 67 6.96 24.72 -14.39
CA THR A 67 7.81 23.54 -14.49
C THR A 67 8.23 23.03 -13.12
N LEU A 68 8.57 23.93 -12.19
CA LEU A 68 8.90 23.57 -10.81
C LEU A 68 7.70 22.99 -10.07
N GLU A 69 6.51 23.57 -10.22
CA GLU A 69 5.27 23.04 -9.64
C GLU A 69 4.95 21.65 -10.19
N GLN A 70 5.06 21.47 -11.52
CA GLN A 70 4.86 20.17 -12.14
C GLN A 70 5.88 19.13 -11.65
N MET A 71 7.15 19.53 -11.45
CA MET A 71 8.17 18.66 -10.86
C MET A 71 7.84 18.29 -9.41
N GLN A 72 7.32 19.23 -8.62
CA GLN A 72 6.86 18.95 -7.26
C GLN A 72 5.67 17.99 -7.25
N GLU A 73 4.71 18.14 -8.16
CA GLU A 73 3.57 17.23 -8.27
C GLU A 73 4.01 15.83 -8.72
N LEU A 74 4.95 15.73 -9.67
CA LEU A 74 5.57 14.46 -10.06
C LEU A 74 6.27 13.79 -8.87
N ASN A 75 7.04 14.54 -8.08
CA ASN A 75 7.68 14.01 -6.87
C ASN A 75 6.64 13.49 -5.84
N LYS A 76 5.54 14.21 -5.63
CA LYS A 76 4.45 13.75 -4.75
C LYS A 76 3.81 12.47 -5.26
N ASN A 77 3.54 12.39 -6.56
CA ASN A 77 2.95 11.19 -7.18
C ASN A 77 3.90 9.99 -7.09
N LEU A 78 5.20 10.20 -7.25
CA LEU A 78 6.20 9.14 -7.06
C LEU A 78 6.26 8.65 -5.61
N GLN A 79 6.19 9.55 -4.62
CA GLN A 79 6.14 9.18 -3.20
C GLN A 79 4.86 8.40 -2.86
N ALA A 80 3.71 8.82 -3.40
CA ALA A 80 2.46 8.10 -3.23
C ALA A 80 2.54 6.69 -3.84
N SER A 81 3.04 6.58 -5.07
CA SER A 81 3.22 5.29 -5.76
C SER A 81 4.19 4.36 -5.01
N GLN A 82 5.27 4.90 -4.43
CA GLN A 82 6.18 4.13 -3.58
C GLN A 82 5.48 3.60 -2.31
N THR A 83 4.64 4.42 -1.69
CA THR A 83 3.88 4.03 -0.49
C THR A 83 2.86 2.94 -0.82
N GLU A 84 2.13 3.07 -1.93
CA GLU A 84 1.19 2.05 -2.41
C GLU A 84 1.89 0.73 -2.73
N MET A 85 3.08 0.78 -3.34
CA MET A 85 3.87 -0.43 -3.60
C MET A 85 4.26 -1.16 -2.31
N LEU A 86 4.69 -0.43 -1.27
CA LEU A 86 5.02 -1.02 0.02
C LEU A 86 3.79 -1.68 0.68
N ASP A 87 2.63 -1.02 0.62
CA ASP A 87 1.37 -1.59 1.14
C ASP A 87 0.95 -2.86 0.39
N VAL A 88 1.15 -2.92 -0.93
CA VAL A 88 0.91 -4.15 -1.71
C VAL A 88 1.84 -5.28 -1.28
N LEU A 89 3.13 -5.00 -1.05
CA LEU A 89 4.09 -6.01 -0.60
C LEU A 89 3.72 -6.57 0.79
N ASP A 90 3.33 -5.69 1.73
CA ASP A 90 2.87 -6.10 3.05
C ASP A 90 1.62 -6.98 2.98
N LYS A 91 0.63 -6.59 2.16
CA LYS A 91 -0.59 -7.38 1.95
C LYS A 91 -0.34 -8.74 1.30
N LEU A 92 0.61 -8.83 0.37
CA LEU A 92 0.98 -10.10 -0.25
C LEU A 92 1.63 -11.03 0.77
N ASN A 93 2.54 -10.51 1.58
CA ASN A 93 3.17 -11.27 2.66
C ASN A 93 2.14 -11.73 3.69
N GLU A 94 1.23 -10.85 4.12
CA GLU A 94 0.15 -11.19 5.04
C GLU A 94 -0.73 -12.31 4.48
N ASN A 95 -1.16 -12.22 3.22
CA ASN A 95 -1.99 -13.23 2.59
C ASN A 95 -1.27 -14.60 2.51
N GLN A 96 0.02 -14.62 2.19
CA GLN A 96 0.81 -15.86 2.21
C GLN A 96 0.86 -16.49 3.61
N VAL A 97 1.15 -15.68 4.64
CA VAL A 97 1.18 -16.15 6.03
C VAL A 97 -0.18 -16.68 6.47
N LEU A 98 -1.27 -15.96 6.18
CA LEU A 98 -2.62 -16.40 6.51
C LEU A 98 -2.99 -17.71 5.82
N GLY A 99 -2.62 -17.87 4.54
CA GLY A 99 -2.78 -19.13 3.81
C GLY A 99 -2.04 -20.28 4.48
N SER A 100 -0.77 -20.08 4.86
CA SER A 100 0.00 -21.10 5.60
C SER A 100 -0.64 -21.44 6.95
N VAL A 101 -1.12 -20.44 7.70
CA VAL A 101 -1.81 -20.67 8.98
C VAL A 101 -3.08 -21.48 8.80
N GLN A 102 -3.86 -21.24 7.74
CA GLN A 102 -5.06 -22.03 7.45
C GLN A 102 -4.71 -23.49 7.14
N ILE A 103 -3.68 -23.74 6.33
CA ILE A 103 -3.21 -25.10 6.05
C ILE A 103 -2.81 -25.81 7.35
N ILE A 104 -2.03 -25.14 8.22
CA ILE A 104 -1.64 -25.71 9.51
C ILE A 104 -2.85 -26.03 10.38
N LYS A 105 -3.88 -25.16 10.40
CA LYS A 105 -5.13 -25.43 11.13
C LYS A 105 -5.83 -26.69 10.63
N GLU A 106 -5.94 -26.86 9.32
CA GLU A 106 -6.53 -28.07 8.74
C GLU A 106 -5.71 -29.32 9.04
N LEU A 107 -4.38 -29.24 8.96
CA LEU A 107 -3.49 -30.33 9.36
C LEU A 107 -3.65 -30.71 10.84
N MET A 108 -3.80 -29.73 11.73
CA MET A 108 -4.08 -29.99 13.15
C MET A 108 -5.44 -30.66 13.36
N ASN A 109 -6.47 -30.26 12.62
CA ASN A 109 -7.79 -30.87 12.69
C ASN A 109 -7.73 -32.34 12.23
N ILE A 110 -7.04 -32.61 11.11
CA ILE A 110 -6.80 -33.95 10.59
C ILE A 110 -6.04 -34.81 11.62
N ARG A 111 -4.95 -34.30 12.17
CA ARG A 111 -4.18 -34.99 13.22
C ARG A 111 -5.08 -35.40 14.38
N LYS A 112 -5.85 -34.46 14.94
CA LYS A 112 -6.77 -34.73 16.06
C LYS A 112 -7.83 -35.77 15.71
N ALA A 113 -8.36 -35.74 14.49
CA ALA A 113 -9.33 -36.71 14.02
C ALA A 113 -8.75 -38.12 13.91
N ILE A 114 -7.51 -38.24 13.42
CA ILE A 114 -6.81 -39.53 13.36
C ILE A 114 -6.50 -40.04 14.77
N GLU A 115 -5.96 -39.21 15.67
CA GLU A 115 -5.69 -39.60 17.08
C GLU A 115 -6.96 -40.08 17.79
N ALA A 116 -8.10 -39.43 17.56
CA ALA A 116 -9.39 -39.84 18.11
C ALA A 116 -9.88 -41.19 17.54
N TYR A 117 -9.50 -41.52 16.30
CA TYR A 117 -9.87 -42.76 15.64
C TYR A 117 -8.94 -43.93 16.02
N THR A 118 -7.63 -43.71 16.05
CA THR A 118 -6.63 -44.74 16.36
C THR A 118 -6.52 -45.01 17.85
N GLY A 119 -6.90 -44.05 18.70
CA GLY A 119 -6.71 -44.11 20.15
C GLY A 119 -5.24 -43.98 20.58
N GLU A 120 -4.32 -43.81 19.62
CA GLU A 120 -2.89 -43.67 19.85
C GLU A 120 -2.39 -42.32 19.32
N PRO A 121 -1.52 -41.61 20.07
CA PRO A 121 -0.85 -40.42 19.57
C PRO A 121 -0.04 -40.74 18.32
N ILE A 122 -0.13 -39.90 17.28
CA ILE A 122 0.65 -40.08 16.05
C ILE A 122 2.15 -39.86 16.29
N ASP A 123 2.50 -39.05 17.29
CA ASP A 123 3.88 -38.75 17.67
C ASP A 123 4.41 -39.67 18.79
N LYS A 124 4.06 -40.96 18.84
CA LYS A 124 4.83 -41.87 19.72
C LYS A 124 6.26 -41.86 19.20
N PRO A 125 7.27 -41.43 19.99
CA PRO A 125 8.66 -41.54 19.56
C PRO A 125 8.90 -43.02 19.25
N GLU A 126 9.36 -43.30 18.04
CA GLU A 126 9.78 -44.65 17.64
C GLU A 126 10.81 -45.11 18.68
N GLU A 127 10.46 -46.13 19.48
CA GLU A 127 11.39 -46.70 20.46
C GLU A 127 12.62 -47.14 19.66
N ALA A 128 13.74 -46.45 19.89
CA ALA A 128 14.97 -46.73 19.18
C ALA A 128 15.28 -48.23 19.34
N PRO A 129 15.48 -48.98 18.24
CA PRO A 129 15.72 -50.41 18.35
C PRO A 129 17.05 -50.64 19.08
N GLY A 130 16.97 -51.27 20.27
CA GLY A 130 18.15 -51.82 20.95
C GLY A 130 18.68 -51.07 22.18
N ALA A 131 17.81 -50.51 23.03
CA ALA A 131 18.19 -50.18 24.41
C ALA A 131 18.05 -51.39 25.37
N ASP A 132 18.02 -52.62 24.84
CA ASP A 132 18.20 -53.82 25.66
C ASP A 132 19.67 -53.87 26.08
N GLU A 133 19.86 -53.54 27.35
CA GLU A 133 21.02 -53.72 28.22
C GLU A 133 21.95 -54.83 27.74
N VAL A 134 23.14 -54.46 27.27
CA VAL A 134 24.30 -55.34 27.23
C VAL A 134 24.73 -55.60 28.68
N GLU A 135 24.28 -56.72 29.22
CA GLU A 135 24.73 -57.32 30.50
C GLU A 135 26.18 -57.81 30.42
#